data_AF-A0A081BNI5-F1
#
_entry.id   AF-A0A081BNI5-F1
#
_cell.length_a   1.000
_cell.length_b   1.000
_cell.length_c   1.000
_cell.angle_alpha   90.00
_cell.angle_beta   90.00
_cell.angle_gamma   90.00
#
_symmetry.space_group_name_H-M   'P 1'
#
loop_
_entity.id
_entity.type
_entity.pdbx_description
1 polymer ?
#
loop_
_entity_poly.entity_id
_entity_poly.type
_entity_poly.pdbx_seq_one_letter_code
_entity_poly.pdbx_strand_id
1 'polypeptide(L)'
;MRKIQMRNTRILKIVIILLILLTGITARFLASQRGYNADFVSWQTVAKIANSGGNVYAETRYYNYGPVWFHCLHLFAKISQVFPTHTDEIFRLLIVGLLTSADVGIFVVLYRQYSLLVAALFFLNPISIIITGYHNQFDNLAIFIGLCAVILIDDSNVSSFITKRKVLGLVLLGFSLMTKHLLFLFPLWVAVKQNNRIMKLLTLIIPVIIFLFAFLPYWHEGKVGILENVFYYQSYETQIFYTLFVPNILKFFITGKQIWFLGLILFAFVCRKKNLLDSLLCYTVFLFITSPSVANQYLAIAVPFTALHYKNICFFFYTLIGSCFLIIDPVGLHYFADWVLPFFKIPWVTYLAIMISLLTIGVSWELFSSYFQKIARYIREELNIQIA
;
A
#
# COMPACT_ATOMS: atom_id res chain seq x y z
N MET A 1 9.15 38.52 -24.75
CA MET A 1 9.98 37.30 -24.57
C MET A 1 9.63 36.49 -23.31
N ARG A 2 9.60 37.07 -22.09
CA ARG A 2 9.30 36.34 -20.83
C ARG A 2 7.94 35.62 -20.79
N LYS A 3 6.86 36.22 -21.32
CA LYS A 3 5.52 35.57 -21.43
C LYS A 3 5.51 34.36 -22.38
N ILE A 4 6.29 34.40 -23.47
CA ILE A 4 6.42 33.29 -24.43
C ILE A 4 7.19 32.13 -23.79
N GLN A 5 8.28 32.43 -23.10
CA GLN A 5 9.08 31.42 -22.39
C GLN A 5 8.28 30.72 -21.27
N MET A 6 7.48 31.46 -20.50
CA MET A 6 6.58 30.88 -19.48
C MET A 6 5.44 30.03 -20.08
N ARG A 7 4.95 30.39 -21.27
CA ARG A 7 3.93 29.59 -21.98
C ARG A 7 4.51 28.26 -22.47
N ASN A 8 5.73 28.27 -23.00
CA ASN A 8 6.41 27.08 -23.52
C ASN A 8 6.74 26.08 -22.39
N THR A 9 7.16 26.55 -21.21
CA THR A 9 7.44 25.65 -20.08
C THR A 9 6.18 24.99 -19.52
N ARG A 10 5.03 25.70 -19.50
CA ARG A 10 3.75 25.12 -19.06
C ARG A 10 3.25 24.05 -20.04
N ILE A 11 3.34 24.30 -21.35
CA ILE A 11 2.94 23.32 -22.37
C ILE A 11 3.81 22.07 -22.27
N LEU A 12 5.14 22.23 -22.21
CA LEU A 12 6.06 21.10 -22.06
C LEU A 12 5.74 20.26 -20.82
N LYS A 13 5.45 20.90 -19.68
CA LYS A 13 5.06 20.19 -18.46
C LYS A 13 3.78 19.37 -18.63
N ILE A 14 2.77 19.92 -19.32
CA ILE A 14 1.53 19.20 -19.62
C ILE A 14 1.81 18.01 -20.53
N VAL A 15 2.61 18.19 -21.59
CA VAL A 15 3.00 17.10 -22.49
C VAL A 15 3.71 15.98 -21.73
N ILE A 16 4.67 16.32 -20.85
CA ILE A 16 5.36 15.33 -20.02
C ILE A 16 4.37 14.56 -19.12
N ILE A 17 3.43 15.25 -18.48
CA ILE A 17 2.39 14.59 -17.65
C ILE A 17 1.55 13.64 -18.50
N LEU A 18 1.11 14.08 -19.69
CA LEU A 18 0.32 13.23 -20.59
C LEU A 18 1.11 12.01 -21.05
N LEU A 19 2.39 12.15 -21.37
CA LEU A 19 3.25 11.03 -21.74
C LEU A 19 3.44 10.04 -20.59
N ILE A 20 3.64 10.53 -19.36
CA ILE A 20 3.75 9.67 -18.17
C ILE A 20 2.44 8.89 -17.96
N LEU A 21 1.30 9.58 -17.99
CA LEU A 21 -0.01 8.96 -17.81
C LEU A 21 -0.30 7.94 -18.91
N LEU A 22 -0.11 8.31 -20.18
CA LEU A 22 -0.31 7.41 -21.31
C LEU A 22 0.58 6.16 -21.22
N THR A 23 1.85 6.34 -20.89
CA THR A 23 2.80 5.22 -20.74
C THR A 23 2.39 4.30 -19.60
N GLY A 24 2.13 4.84 -18.41
CA GLY A 24 1.80 4.03 -17.24
C GLY A 24 0.42 3.37 -17.32
N ILE A 25 -0.57 4.01 -17.93
CA ILE A 25 -1.89 3.41 -18.20
C ILE A 25 -1.74 2.28 -19.20
N THR A 26 -1.13 2.56 -20.37
CA THR A 26 -0.93 1.54 -21.42
C THR A 26 -0.16 0.34 -20.87
N ALA A 27 0.90 0.54 -20.10
CA ALA A 27 1.69 -0.55 -19.52
C ALA A 27 0.88 -1.46 -18.58
N ARG A 28 -0.05 -0.91 -17.78
CA ARG A 28 -0.93 -1.71 -16.89
C ARG A 28 -1.92 -2.56 -17.70
N PHE A 29 -2.52 -1.99 -18.73
CA PHE A 29 -3.43 -2.72 -19.62
C PHE A 29 -2.70 -3.75 -20.49
N LEU A 30 -1.44 -3.52 -20.87
CA LEU A 30 -0.62 -4.52 -21.53
C LEU A 30 -0.22 -5.65 -20.57
N ALA A 31 0.14 -5.33 -19.33
CA ALA A 31 0.43 -6.34 -18.30
C ALA A 31 -0.78 -7.24 -18.03
N SER A 32 -2.00 -6.69 -18.09
CA SER A 32 -3.23 -7.48 -17.94
C SER A 32 -3.51 -8.44 -19.10
N GLN A 33 -2.78 -8.38 -20.22
CA GLN A 33 -2.97 -9.35 -21.32
C GLN A 33 -2.17 -10.64 -21.12
N ARG A 34 -1.32 -10.73 -20.10
CA ARG A 34 -0.39 -11.87 -19.92
C ARG A 34 -0.99 -13.09 -19.21
N GLY A 35 -2.31 -13.23 -19.18
CA GLY A 35 -3.00 -14.20 -18.32
C GLY A 35 -3.21 -13.64 -16.93
N TYR A 36 -3.63 -14.47 -15.96
CA TYR A 36 -4.04 -14.06 -14.62
C TYR A 36 -3.60 -15.07 -13.56
N ASN A 37 -3.62 -14.65 -12.30
CA ASN A 37 -3.26 -15.48 -11.15
C ASN A 37 -4.50 -15.95 -10.36
N ALA A 38 -4.28 -16.62 -9.23
CA ALA A 38 -5.34 -17.12 -8.35
C ALA A 38 -6.23 -16.02 -7.74
N ASP A 39 -5.75 -14.78 -7.63
CA ASP A 39 -6.56 -13.67 -7.13
C ASP A 39 -7.71 -13.36 -8.10
N PHE A 40 -7.43 -13.35 -9.40
CA PHE A 40 -8.47 -13.10 -10.41
C PHE A 40 -9.57 -14.16 -10.39
N VAL A 41 -9.19 -15.45 -10.24
CA VAL A 41 -10.15 -16.55 -10.09
C VAL A 41 -11.01 -16.37 -8.83
N SER A 42 -10.40 -15.89 -7.75
CA SER A 42 -11.12 -15.55 -6.51
C SER A 42 -12.12 -14.40 -6.76
N TRP A 43 -11.76 -13.38 -7.54
CA TRP A 43 -12.66 -12.30 -7.94
C TRP A 43 -13.84 -12.78 -8.77
N GLN A 44 -13.63 -13.68 -9.72
CA GLN A 44 -14.72 -14.28 -10.50
C GLN A 44 -15.69 -15.06 -9.60
N THR A 45 -15.15 -15.84 -8.65
CA THR A 45 -15.95 -16.61 -7.69
C THR A 45 -16.82 -15.69 -6.83
N VAL A 46 -16.22 -14.65 -6.26
CA VAL A 46 -16.90 -13.65 -5.42
C VAL A 46 -17.98 -12.90 -6.21
N ALA A 47 -17.67 -12.49 -7.44
CA ALA A 47 -18.62 -11.80 -8.30
C ALA A 47 -19.81 -12.68 -8.67
N LYS A 48 -19.58 -13.99 -8.93
CA LYS A 48 -20.64 -14.96 -9.22
C LYS A 48 -21.62 -15.10 -8.05
N ILE A 49 -21.10 -15.25 -6.83
CA ILE A 49 -21.93 -15.33 -5.61
C ILE A 49 -22.76 -14.05 -5.44
N ALA A 50 -22.12 -12.88 -5.56
CA ALA A 50 -22.82 -11.61 -5.41
C ALA A 50 -23.91 -11.41 -6.48
N ASN A 51 -23.67 -11.85 -7.72
CA ASN A 51 -24.64 -11.79 -8.81
C ASN A 51 -25.85 -12.72 -8.61
N SER A 52 -25.67 -13.87 -7.97
CA SER A 52 -26.78 -14.77 -7.62
C SER A 52 -27.59 -14.29 -6.40
N GLY A 53 -27.26 -13.12 -5.84
CA GLY A 53 -27.87 -12.61 -4.61
C GLY A 53 -27.37 -13.29 -3.34
N GLY A 54 -26.28 -14.05 -3.44
CA GLY A 54 -25.69 -14.81 -2.35
C GLY A 54 -24.89 -13.96 -1.36
N ASN A 55 -24.62 -14.53 -0.19
CA ASN A 55 -23.78 -13.91 0.82
C ASN A 55 -22.33 -14.37 0.66
N VAL A 56 -21.48 -13.48 0.14
CA VAL A 56 -20.06 -13.74 -0.10
C VAL A 56 -19.34 -14.28 1.14
N TYR A 57 -19.70 -13.80 2.33
CA TYR A 57 -19.06 -14.26 3.57
C TYR A 57 -19.57 -15.63 4.04
N ALA A 58 -20.75 -16.07 3.62
CA ALA A 58 -21.27 -17.40 3.94
C ALA A 58 -20.81 -18.47 2.94
N GLU A 59 -20.62 -18.09 1.68
CA GLU A 59 -20.49 -19.04 0.58
C GLU A 59 -19.05 -19.29 0.13
N THR A 60 -18.08 -18.48 0.56
CA THR A 60 -16.68 -18.68 0.19
C THR A 60 -15.69 -18.26 1.28
N ARG A 61 -14.58 -19.01 1.35
CA ARG A 61 -13.40 -18.65 2.16
C ARG A 61 -12.40 -17.76 1.41
N TYR A 62 -12.60 -17.56 0.11
CA TYR A 62 -11.69 -16.80 -0.77
C TYR A 62 -11.88 -15.28 -0.65
N TYR A 63 -12.67 -14.80 0.31
CA TYR A 63 -12.91 -13.39 0.53
C TYR A 63 -12.64 -12.99 1.98
N ASN A 64 -11.53 -12.28 2.17
CA ASN A 64 -10.99 -11.89 3.47
C ASN A 64 -10.98 -10.37 3.69
N TYR A 65 -11.90 -9.65 3.07
CA TYR A 65 -11.91 -8.18 3.06
C TYR A 65 -13.24 -7.59 3.52
N GLY A 66 -13.29 -6.27 3.71
CA GLY A 66 -14.55 -5.58 3.93
C GLY A 66 -15.39 -5.50 2.64
N PRO A 67 -16.64 -5.06 2.71
CA PRO A 67 -17.61 -5.34 1.64
C PRO A 67 -17.45 -4.49 0.37
N VAL A 68 -16.67 -3.40 0.43
CA VAL A 68 -16.53 -2.46 -0.70
C VAL A 68 -16.04 -3.18 -1.96
N TRP A 69 -15.05 -4.07 -1.81
CA TRP A 69 -14.44 -4.71 -2.97
C TRP A 69 -15.39 -5.66 -3.70
N PHE A 70 -16.09 -6.57 -3.01
CA PHE A 70 -17.05 -7.44 -3.70
C PHE A 70 -18.22 -6.67 -4.32
N HIS A 71 -18.61 -5.51 -3.78
CA HIS A 71 -19.61 -4.65 -4.43
C HIS A 71 -19.11 -4.07 -5.75
N CYS A 72 -17.84 -3.66 -5.82
CA CYS A 72 -17.21 -3.28 -7.09
C CYS A 72 -17.22 -4.47 -8.07
N LEU A 73 -16.82 -5.66 -7.61
CA LEU A 73 -16.82 -6.87 -8.43
C LEU A 73 -18.22 -7.23 -8.95
N HIS A 74 -19.25 -7.17 -8.10
CA HIS A 74 -20.64 -7.37 -8.51
C HIS A 74 -21.04 -6.39 -9.63
N LEU A 75 -20.79 -5.09 -9.44
CA LEU A 75 -21.09 -4.10 -10.47
C LEU A 75 -20.35 -4.41 -11.79
N PHE A 76 -19.07 -4.77 -11.71
CA PHE A 76 -18.29 -5.11 -12.90
C PHE A 76 -18.81 -6.34 -13.61
N ALA A 77 -19.24 -7.37 -12.87
CA ALA A 77 -19.80 -8.57 -13.46
C ALA A 77 -21.14 -8.31 -14.14
N LYS A 78 -21.97 -7.40 -13.60
CA LYS A 78 -23.19 -6.94 -14.28
C LYS A 78 -22.90 -6.20 -15.58
N ILE A 79 -21.91 -5.31 -15.57
CA ILE A 79 -21.51 -4.57 -16.77
C ILE A 79 -20.92 -5.53 -17.82
N SER A 80 -20.10 -6.48 -17.40
CA SER A 80 -19.44 -7.39 -18.33
C SER A 80 -20.39 -8.37 -19.02
N GLN A 81 -21.49 -8.77 -18.35
CA GLN A 81 -22.54 -9.60 -18.93
C GLN A 81 -23.28 -8.95 -20.12
N VAL A 82 -23.18 -7.63 -20.30
CA VAL A 82 -23.67 -6.92 -21.50
C VAL A 82 -22.87 -7.31 -22.75
N PHE A 83 -21.68 -7.89 -22.58
CA PHE A 83 -20.79 -8.35 -23.64
C PHE A 83 -20.55 -9.87 -23.52
N PRO A 84 -21.54 -10.73 -23.85
CA PRO A 84 -21.47 -12.16 -23.54
C PRO A 84 -20.23 -12.87 -24.07
N THR A 85 -19.76 -12.50 -25.27
CA THR A 85 -18.58 -13.08 -25.92
C THR A 85 -17.25 -12.63 -25.32
N HIS A 86 -17.26 -11.60 -24.45
CA HIS A 86 -16.06 -10.99 -23.86
C HIS A 86 -16.23 -10.74 -22.35
N THR A 87 -17.04 -11.55 -21.68
CA THR A 87 -17.46 -11.30 -20.29
C THR A 87 -16.25 -11.23 -19.36
N ASP A 88 -15.30 -12.16 -19.46
CA ASP A 88 -14.14 -12.20 -18.57
C ASP A 88 -13.13 -11.09 -18.89
N GLU A 89 -12.93 -10.79 -20.17
CA GLU A 89 -12.05 -9.72 -20.63
C GLU A 89 -12.57 -8.36 -20.15
N ILE A 90 -13.85 -8.07 -20.35
CA ILE A 90 -14.47 -6.82 -19.90
C ILE A 90 -14.46 -6.73 -18.37
N PHE A 91 -14.77 -7.82 -17.67
CA PHE A 91 -14.70 -7.86 -16.20
C PHE A 91 -13.31 -7.48 -15.70
N ARG A 92 -12.27 -8.05 -16.31
CA ARG A 92 -10.88 -7.74 -15.97
C ARG A 92 -10.48 -6.31 -16.34
N LEU A 93 -10.88 -5.81 -17.50
CA LEU A 93 -10.61 -4.44 -17.91
C LEU A 93 -11.23 -3.41 -16.96
N LEU A 94 -12.42 -3.68 -16.42
CA LEU A 94 -13.06 -2.84 -15.41
C LEU A 94 -12.27 -2.84 -14.09
N ILE A 95 -11.81 -4.00 -13.65
CA ILE A 95 -10.91 -4.12 -12.48
C ILE A 95 -9.64 -3.30 -12.71
N VAL A 96 -8.90 -3.56 -13.79
CA VAL A 96 -7.66 -2.83 -14.13
C VAL A 96 -7.92 -1.33 -14.27
N GLY A 97 -9.05 -0.93 -14.84
CA GLY A 97 -9.46 0.46 -14.99
C GLY A 97 -9.67 1.16 -13.65
N LEU A 98 -10.39 0.54 -12.71
CA LEU A 98 -10.58 1.10 -11.37
C LEU A 98 -9.25 1.21 -10.61
N LEU A 99 -8.43 0.16 -10.64
CA LEU A 99 -7.15 0.15 -9.94
C LEU A 99 -6.15 1.13 -10.56
N THR A 100 -6.13 1.25 -11.89
CA THR A 100 -5.33 2.27 -12.58
C THR A 100 -5.80 3.67 -12.22
N SER A 101 -7.11 3.88 -12.06
CA SER A 101 -7.66 5.16 -11.60
C SER A 101 -7.22 5.51 -10.18
N ALA A 102 -7.12 4.52 -9.28
CA ALA A 102 -6.55 4.70 -7.96
C ALA A 102 -5.06 5.09 -8.04
N ASP A 103 -4.27 4.42 -8.88
CA ASP A 103 -2.86 4.79 -9.12
C ASP A 103 -2.73 6.22 -9.69
N VAL A 104 -3.61 6.63 -10.60
CA VAL A 104 -3.66 8.03 -11.09
C VAL A 104 -4.00 8.99 -9.94
N GLY A 105 -4.92 8.61 -9.05
CA GLY A 105 -5.23 9.36 -7.84
C GLY A 105 -4.01 9.55 -6.93
N ILE A 106 -3.25 8.47 -6.67
CA ILE A 106 -1.99 8.53 -5.92
C ILE A 106 -0.96 9.41 -6.64
N PHE A 107 -0.81 9.26 -7.97
CA PHE A 107 0.05 10.12 -8.79
C PHE A 107 -0.30 11.60 -8.61
N VAL A 108 -1.59 11.97 -8.65
CA VAL A 108 -2.04 13.35 -8.46
C VAL A 108 -1.71 13.86 -7.06
N VAL A 109 -1.92 13.03 -6.03
CA VAL A 109 -1.56 13.38 -4.65
C VAL A 109 -0.05 13.64 -4.53
N LEU A 110 0.79 12.71 -4.99
CA LEU A 110 2.24 12.83 -4.92
C LEU A 110 2.77 14.02 -5.74
N TYR A 111 2.17 14.28 -6.91
CA TYR A 111 2.53 15.41 -7.76
C TYR A 111 2.22 16.75 -7.08
N ARG A 112 1.07 16.86 -6.43
CA ARG A 112 0.63 18.08 -5.76
C ARG A 112 1.40 18.36 -4.48
N GLN A 113 1.77 17.32 -3.74
CA GLN A 113 2.36 17.45 -2.41
C GLN A 113 3.89 17.46 -2.44
N TYR A 114 4.50 16.86 -3.48
CA TYR A 114 5.95 16.77 -3.61
C TYR A 114 6.42 17.30 -4.96
N SER A 115 6.47 16.44 -5.98
CA SER A 115 6.98 16.83 -7.30
C SER A 115 6.51 15.88 -8.40
N LEU A 116 6.62 16.33 -9.66
CA LEU A 116 6.33 15.50 -10.82
C LEU A 116 7.26 14.28 -10.90
N LEU A 117 8.52 14.42 -10.47
CA LEU A 117 9.48 13.31 -10.46
C LEU A 117 9.03 12.19 -9.50
N VAL A 118 8.66 12.54 -8.27
CA VAL A 118 8.16 11.56 -7.27
C VAL A 118 6.92 10.85 -7.79
N ALA A 119 5.96 11.61 -8.35
CA ALA A 119 4.76 11.05 -8.94
C ALA A 119 5.07 10.11 -10.11
N ALA A 120 5.97 10.52 -11.02
CA ALA A 120 6.39 9.71 -12.15
C ALA A 120 7.09 8.41 -11.73
N LEU A 121 7.99 8.49 -10.75
CA LEU A 121 8.72 7.33 -10.21
C LEU A 121 7.78 6.32 -9.56
N PHE A 122 6.72 6.77 -8.89
CA PHE A 122 5.65 5.89 -8.41
C PHE A 122 4.85 5.29 -9.58
N PHE A 123 4.33 6.13 -10.47
CA PHE A 123 3.34 5.70 -11.46
C PHE A 123 3.92 4.80 -12.55
N LEU A 124 5.20 5.03 -12.90
CA LEU A 124 5.97 4.24 -13.86
C LEU A 124 6.79 3.12 -13.19
N ASN A 125 6.64 2.91 -11.88
CA ASN A 125 7.32 1.82 -11.20
C ASN A 125 6.84 0.47 -11.74
N PRO A 126 7.72 -0.44 -12.20
CA PRO A 126 7.28 -1.73 -12.74
C PRO A 126 6.56 -2.58 -11.70
N ILE A 127 6.90 -2.48 -10.40
CA ILE A 127 6.18 -3.16 -9.33
C ILE A 127 4.71 -2.70 -9.34
N SER A 128 4.45 -1.40 -9.32
CA SER A 128 3.08 -0.87 -9.35
C SER A 128 2.34 -1.25 -10.63
N ILE A 129 3.01 -1.22 -11.79
CA ILE A 129 2.41 -1.61 -13.07
C ILE A 129 1.98 -3.08 -13.05
N ILE A 130 2.86 -3.99 -12.62
CA ILE A 130 2.61 -5.43 -12.62
C ILE A 130 1.55 -5.80 -11.57
N ILE A 131 1.64 -5.26 -10.35
CA ILE A 131 0.67 -5.56 -9.30
C ILE A 131 -0.74 -5.07 -9.67
N THR A 132 -0.86 -3.86 -10.23
CA THR A 132 -2.16 -3.32 -10.65
C THR A 132 -2.70 -4.03 -11.90
N GLY A 133 -1.86 -4.15 -12.95
CA GLY A 133 -2.28 -4.66 -14.25
C GLY A 133 -2.44 -6.17 -14.31
N TYR A 134 -1.48 -6.92 -13.76
CA TYR A 134 -1.46 -8.39 -13.83
C TYR A 134 -2.12 -9.04 -12.61
N HIS A 135 -1.64 -8.74 -11.39
CA HIS A 135 -2.15 -9.38 -10.15
C HIS A 135 -3.54 -8.88 -9.73
N ASN A 136 -3.97 -7.72 -10.25
CA ASN A 136 -5.26 -7.11 -9.94
C ASN A 136 -5.46 -6.92 -8.42
N GLN A 137 -4.39 -6.58 -7.70
CA GLN A 137 -4.48 -6.24 -6.27
C GLN A 137 -4.97 -4.82 -6.06
N PHE A 138 -5.83 -4.66 -5.06
CA PHE A 138 -6.53 -3.42 -4.76
C PHE A 138 -6.00 -2.69 -3.50
N ASP A 139 -4.77 -2.98 -3.07
CA ASP A 139 -4.09 -2.24 -2.00
C ASP A 139 -4.01 -0.74 -2.31
N ASN A 140 -3.73 -0.40 -3.56
CA ASN A 140 -3.65 0.98 -4.04
C ASN A 140 -4.98 1.74 -3.87
N LEU A 141 -6.13 1.08 -4.02
CA LEU A 141 -7.44 1.68 -3.80
C LEU A 141 -7.62 2.09 -2.33
N ALA A 142 -7.31 1.19 -1.40
CA ALA A 142 -7.36 1.49 0.03
C ALA A 142 -6.36 2.59 0.42
N ILE A 143 -5.13 2.56 -0.11
CA ILE A 143 -4.11 3.60 0.11
C ILE A 143 -4.56 4.95 -0.45
N PHE A 144 -5.14 4.98 -1.66
CA PHE A 144 -5.64 6.22 -2.26
C PHE A 144 -6.75 6.85 -1.41
N ILE A 145 -7.74 6.06 -0.97
CA ILE A 145 -8.80 6.54 -0.08
C ILE A 145 -8.19 7.05 1.24
N GLY A 146 -7.19 6.35 1.78
CA GLY A 146 -6.44 6.78 2.97
C GLY A 146 -5.68 8.10 2.77
N LEU A 147 -5.08 8.32 1.60
CA LEU A 147 -4.44 9.58 1.23
C LEU A 147 -5.45 10.73 1.15
N CYS A 148 -6.62 10.50 0.54
CA CYS A 148 -7.71 11.47 0.54
C CYS A 148 -8.18 11.77 1.97
N ALA A 149 -8.32 10.75 2.81
CA ALA A 149 -8.70 10.90 4.21
C ALA A 149 -7.72 11.80 4.97
N VAL A 150 -6.40 11.55 4.87
CA VAL A 150 -5.42 12.39 5.56
C VAL A 150 -5.38 13.81 5.02
N ILE A 151 -5.59 14.06 3.73
CA ILE A 151 -5.67 15.42 3.18
C ILE A 151 -6.89 16.19 3.74
N LEU A 152 -7.98 15.49 4.08
CA LEU A 152 -9.14 16.11 4.72
C LEU A 152 -8.97 16.31 6.23
N ILE A 153 -8.21 15.43 6.90
CA ILE A 153 -7.90 15.54 8.32
C ILE A 153 -6.81 16.59 8.58
N ASP A 154 -5.81 16.66 7.67
CA ASP A 154 -4.61 17.48 7.84
C ASP A 154 -4.97 18.96 7.92
N ASP A 155 -4.58 19.54 9.04
CA ASP A 155 -4.83 20.93 9.41
C ASP A 155 -3.47 21.55 9.67
N SER A 156 -2.79 21.91 8.58
CA SER A 156 -1.66 22.84 8.63
C SER A 156 -2.05 24.21 9.23
N ASN A 157 -3.35 24.42 9.49
CA ASN A 157 -3.89 25.52 10.26
C ASN A 157 -4.28 25.08 11.67
N VAL A 158 -3.90 25.90 12.65
CA VAL A 158 -3.82 25.69 14.10
C VAL A 158 -5.19 25.46 14.80
N SER A 159 -6.27 25.18 14.06
CA SER A 159 -7.60 25.09 14.66
C SER A 159 -7.81 23.75 15.39
N SER A 160 -7.92 23.82 16.72
CA SER A 160 -8.24 22.67 17.60
C SER A 160 -9.70 22.21 17.48
N PHE A 161 -10.49 22.86 16.62
CA PHE A 161 -11.91 22.61 16.45
C PHE A 161 -12.20 21.41 15.55
N ILE A 162 -13.30 20.73 15.86
CA ILE A 162 -13.86 19.65 15.07
C ILE A 162 -14.58 20.29 13.88
N THR A 163 -14.16 19.96 12.67
CA THR A 163 -14.77 20.48 11.44
C THR A 163 -15.45 19.35 10.67
N LYS A 164 -16.48 19.68 9.87
CA LYS A 164 -17.13 18.72 8.96
C LYS A 164 -16.11 18.05 8.03
N ARG A 165 -15.08 18.80 7.60
CA ARG A 165 -13.99 18.29 6.77
C ARG A 165 -13.18 17.20 7.48
N LYS A 166 -12.80 17.42 8.74
CA LYS A 166 -12.09 16.40 9.55
C LYS A 166 -12.93 15.16 9.76
N VAL A 167 -14.21 15.32 10.10
CA VAL A 167 -15.13 14.20 10.27
C VAL A 167 -15.28 13.42 8.96
N LEU A 168 -15.44 14.10 7.82
CA LEU A 168 -15.46 13.45 6.51
C LEU A 168 -14.16 12.68 6.23
N GLY A 169 -13.00 13.24 6.61
CA GLY A 169 -11.72 12.55 6.52
C GLY A 169 -11.67 11.28 7.37
N LEU A 170 -12.19 11.29 8.60
CA LEU A 170 -12.30 10.09 9.44
C LEU A 170 -13.28 9.07 8.84
N VAL A 171 -14.37 9.53 8.24
CA VAL A 171 -15.32 8.67 7.52
C VAL A 171 -14.64 7.99 6.33
N LEU A 172 -13.89 8.75 5.52
CA LEU A 172 -13.11 8.19 4.43
C LEU A 172 -12.04 7.21 4.91
N LEU A 173 -11.41 7.44 6.07
CA LEU A 173 -10.49 6.47 6.67
C LEU A 173 -11.21 5.16 7.01
N GLY A 174 -12.45 5.23 7.52
CA GLY A 174 -13.32 4.06 7.69
C GLY A 174 -13.60 3.34 6.36
N PHE A 175 -13.91 4.08 5.29
CA PHE A 175 -14.06 3.48 3.96
C PHE A 175 -12.78 2.83 3.43
N SER A 176 -11.61 3.41 3.71
CA SER A 176 -10.33 2.78 3.38
C SER A 176 -10.19 1.41 4.07
N LEU A 177 -10.54 1.32 5.36
CA LEU A 177 -10.56 0.05 6.10
C LEU A 177 -11.58 -0.95 5.55
N MET A 178 -12.76 -0.48 5.16
CA MET A 178 -13.79 -1.29 4.51
C MET A 178 -13.36 -1.82 3.13
N THR A 179 -12.53 -1.08 2.41
CA THR A 179 -11.91 -1.56 1.17
C THR A 179 -10.89 -2.64 1.52
N LYS A 180 -9.86 -2.30 2.29
CA LYS A 180 -8.84 -3.23 2.76
C LYS A 180 -8.29 -2.73 4.10
N HIS A 181 -8.32 -3.59 5.12
CA HIS A 181 -7.94 -3.21 6.49
C HIS A 181 -6.42 -3.08 6.71
N LEU A 182 -5.64 -2.74 5.68
CA LEU A 182 -4.19 -2.53 5.80
C LEU A 182 -3.86 -1.33 6.71
N LEU A 183 -4.73 -0.31 6.75
CA LEU A 183 -4.58 0.88 7.61
C LEU A 183 -5.18 0.70 9.02
N PHE A 184 -5.46 -0.52 9.50
CA PHE A 184 -6.20 -0.75 10.76
C PHE A 184 -5.63 -0.05 12.00
N LEU A 185 -4.31 0.10 12.11
CA LEU A 185 -3.65 0.83 13.20
C LEU A 185 -3.33 2.30 12.86
N PHE A 186 -3.55 2.74 11.63
CA PHE A 186 -3.30 4.11 11.25
C PHE A 186 -4.17 5.15 11.99
N PRO A 187 -5.45 4.87 12.38
CA PRO A 187 -6.19 5.74 13.29
C PRO A 187 -5.43 6.08 14.57
N LEU A 188 -4.65 5.15 15.14
CA LEU A 188 -3.81 5.42 16.30
C LEU A 188 -2.70 6.44 15.97
N TRP A 189 -2.08 6.33 14.80
CA TRP A 189 -1.03 7.26 14.34
C TRP A 189 -1.58 8.69 14.17
N VAL A 190 -2.79 8.81 13.64
CA VAL A 190 -3.49 10.09 13.55
C VAL A 190 -3.85 10.61 14.93
N ALA A 191 -4.32 9.75 15.83
CA ALA A 191 -4.75 10.09 17.19
C ALA A 191 -3.59 10.61 18.07
N VAL A 192 -2.39 10.02 17.97
CA VAL A 192 -1.18 10.47 18.69
C VAL A 192 -0.80 11.92 18.34
N LYS A 193 -1.18 12.39 17.15
CA LYS A 193 -0.94 13.76 16.67
C LYS A 193 -2.03 14.75 17.07
N GLN A 194 -3.19 14.28 17.55
CA GLN A 194 -4.29 15.15 17.96
C GLN A 194 -4.05 15.73 19.36
N ASN A 195 -4.10 17.06 19.46
CA ASN A 195 -4.05 17.77 20.74
C ASN A 195 -5.40 17.74 21.47
N ASN A 196 -6.51 17.80 20.74
CA ASN A 196 -7.86 17.79 21.30
C ASN A 196 -8.27 16.35 21.70
N ARG A 197 -8.66 16.15 22.97
CA ARG A 197 -9.05 14.83 23.52
C ARG A 197 -10.26 14.23 22.81
N ILE A 198 -11.26 15.04 22.46
CA ILE A 198 -12.44 14.59 21.72
C ILE A 198 -12.05 14.20 20.31
N MET A 199 -11.23 15.02 19.62
CA MET A 199 -10.76 14.66 18.27
C MET A 199 -9.93 13.36 18.29
N LYS A 200 -9.09 13.17 19.31
CA LYS A 200 -8.35 11.93 19.53
C LYS A 200 -9.28 10.72 19.66
N LEU A 201 -10.33 10.85 20.48
CA LEU A 201 -11.35 9.81 20.64
C LEU A 201 -12.09 9.54 19.31
N LEU A 202 -12.56 10.58 18.62
CA LEU A 202 -13.27 10.44 17.34
C LEU A 202 -12.40 9.78 16.28
N THR A 203 -11.10 10.10 16.26
CA THR A 203 -10.14 9.51 15.34
C THR A 203 -10.02 8.00 15.54
N LEU A 204 -10.05 7.53 16.78
CA LEU A 204 -9.99 6.12 17.11
C LEU A 204 -11.32 5.39 16.86
N ILE A 205 -12.45 6.07 17.09
CA ILE A 205 -13.77 5.44 17.06
C ILE A 205 -14.38 5.43 15.65
N ILE A 206 -14.44 6.57 14.95
CA ILE A 206 -15.21 6.71 13.71
C ILE A 206 -14.78 5.71 12.63
N PRO A 207 -13.48 5.57 12.30
CA PRO A 207 -13.06 4.62 11.26
C PRO A 207 -13.40 3.18 11.61
N VAL A 208 -13.25 2.79 12.89
CA VAL A 208 -13.52 1.43 13.37
C VAL A 208 -15.00 1.14 13.34
N ILE A 209 -15.84 2.07 13.81
CA ILE A 209 -17.30 1.95 13.74
C ILE A 209 -17.73 1.75 12.28
N ILE A 210 -17.30 2.60 11.36
CA ILE A 210 -17.67 2.48 9.94
C ILE A 210 -17.27 1.12 9.36
N PHE A 211 -16.05 0.66 9.67
CA PHE A 211 -15.59 -0.66 9.28
C PHE A 211 -16.48 -1.79 9.83
N LEU A 212 -16.80 -1.77 11.13
CA LEU A 212 -17.63 -2.81 11.75
C LEU A 212 -19.08 -2.78 11.25
N PHE A 213 -19.68 -1.59 11.12
CA PHE A 213 -21.04 -1.42 10.63
C PHE A 213 -21.22 -1.92 9.21
N ALA A 214 -20.16 -1.92 8.39
CA ALA A 214 -20.18 -2.43 7.04
C ALA A 214 -20.58 -3.93 6.94
N PHE A 215 -20.34 -4.70 7.99
CA PHE A 215 -20.65 -6.14 8.01
C PHE A 215 -22.09 -6.45 8.45
N LEU A 216 -22.84 -5.48 9.00
CA LEU A 216 -24.19 -5.71 9.51
C LEU A 216 -25.16 -6.31 8.48
N PRO A 217 -25.20 -5.85 7.21
CA PRO A 217 -26.10 -6.41 6.21
C PRO A 217 -25.85 -7.91 5.93
N TYR A 218 -24.65 -8.41 6.22
CA TYR A 218 -24.22 -9.77 5.92
C TYR A 218 -24.18 -10.67 7.16
N TRP A 219 -24.47 -10.12 8.34
CA TRP A 219 -24.21 -10.79 9.60
C TRP A 219 -25.09 -12.03 9.81
N HIS A 220 -26.37 -11.96 9.45
CA HIS A 220 -27.34 -13.03 9.73
C HIS A 220 -26.87 -14.39 9.21
N GLU A 221 -26.40 -14.46 7.97
CA GLU A 221 -25.94 -15.70 7.34
C GLU A 221 -24.41 -15.82 7.31
N GLY A 222 -23.69 -14.68 7.25
CA GLY A 222 -22.25 -14.64 7.03
C GLY A 222 -21.40 -14.54 8.30
N LYS A 223 -22.00 -14.52 9.51
CA LYS A 223 -21.27 -14.30 10.77
C LYS A 223 -20.02 -15.17 10.92
N VAL A 224 -20.14 -16.47 10.67
CA VAL A 224 -19.02 -17.42 10.84
C VAL A 224 -17.89 -17.07 9.90
N GLY A 225 -18.17 -16.91 8.60
CA GLY A 225 -17.15 -16.55 7.63
C GLY A 225 -16.61 -15.13 7.78
N ILE A 226 -17.38 -14.17 8.30
CA ILE A 226 -16.86 -12.84 8.68
C ILE A 226 -15.80 -13.00 9.77
N LEU A 227 -16.10 -13.77 10.83
CA LEU A 227 -15.15 -13.97 11.93
C LEU A 227 -13.91 -14.74 11.45
N GLU A 228 -14.08 -15.88 10.80
CA GLU A 228 -12.98 -16.77 10.43
C GLU A 228 -12.14 -16.22 9.27
N ASN A 229 -12.78 -15.69 8.23
CA ASN A 229 -12.11 -15.28 7.00
C ASN A 229 -11.74 -13.79 6.96
N VAL A 230 -12.26 -12.94 7.86
CA VAL A 230 -11.87 -11.51 7.88
C VAL A 230 -11.12 -11.14 9.16
N PHE A 231 -11.68 -11.43 10.34
CA PHE A 231 -11.10 -10.98 11.62
C PHE A 231 -10.00 -11.92 12.12
N TYR A 232 -10.20 -13.23 12.02
CA TYR A 232 -9.25 -14.25 12.47
C TYR A 232 -8.41 -14.82 11.32
N TYR A 233 -8.52 -14.24 10.12
CA TYR A 233 -7.78 -14.70 8.96
C TYR A 233 -6.28 -14.68 9.21
N GLN A 234 -5.63 -15.81 8.93
CA GLN A 234 -4.19 -15.95 9.00
C GLN A 234 -3.68 -16.46 7.65
N SER A 235 -2.85 -15.63 7.01
CA SER A 235 -2.09 -16.03 5.83
C SER A 235 -0.88 -16.86 6.24
N TYR A 236 -0.23 -17.50 5.26
CA TYR A 236 1.06 -18.14 5.45
C TYR A 236 2.08 -17.18 6.11
N GLU A 237 2.67 -17.60 7.22
CA GLU A 237 3.57 -16.78 8.03
C GLU A 237 5.01 -16.92 7.54
N THR A 238 5.50 -15.91 6.80
CA THR A 238 6.88 -15.89 6.33
C THR A 238 7.86 -15.32 7.37
N GLN A 239 7.36 -14.47 8.27
CA GLN A 239 8.08 -13.86 9.39
C GLN A 239 9.48 -13.34 9.03
N ILE A 240 9.65 -12.76 7.84
CA ILE A 240 10.99 -12.48 7.28
C ILE A 240 11.75 -11.47 8.14
N PHE A 241 11.12 -10.34 8.49
CA PHE A 241 11.75 -9.34 9.36
C PHE A 241 12.09 -9.91 10.74
N TYR A 242 11.17 -10.65 11.34
CA TYR A 242 11.37 -11.29 12.63
C TYR A 242 12.55 -12.26 12.61
N THR A 243 12.66 -13.08 11.56
CA THR A 243 13.75 -14.05 11.42
C THR A 243 15.09 -13.35 11.26
N LEU A 244 15.17 -12.31 10.43
CA LEU A 244 16.43 -11.63 10.08
C LEU A 244 16.94 -10.66 11.15
N PHE A 245 16.05 -9.87 11.75
CA PHE A 245 16.46 -8.69 12.53
C PHE A 245 16.22 -8.82 14.04
N VAL A 246 15.42 -9.80 14.48
CA VAL A 246 15.16 -9.98 15.91
C VAL A 246 16.21 -10.92 16.51
N PRO A 247 16.94 -10.49 17.55
CA PRO A 247 17.90 -11.35 18.24
C PRO A 247 17.25 -12.63 18.79
N ASN A 248 17.95 -13.76 18.69
CA ASN A 248 17.43 -15.07 19.14
C ASN A 248 16.99 -15.07 20.60
N ILE A 249 17.66 -14.29 21.47
CA ILE A 249 17.26 -14.15 22.88
C ILE A 249 15.84 -13.58 23.03
N LEU A 250 15.46 -12.61 22.20
CA LEU A 250 14.11 -12.02 22.24
C LEU A 250 13.05 -12.95 21.65
N LYS A 251 13.45 -13.81 20.70
CA LYS A 251 12.55 -14.78 20.08
C LYS A 251 11.99 -15.83 21.06
N PHE A 252 12.65 -16.03 22.20
CA PHE A 252 12.13 -16.89 23.28
C PHE A 252 10.93 -16.27 24.01
N PHE A 253 10.79 -14.94 24.01
CA PHE A 253 9.81 -14.24 24.83
C PHE A 253 8.69 -13.60 24.00
N ILE A 254 8.95 -13.26 22.74
CA ILE A 254 8.05 -12.45 21.92
C ILE A 254 7.94 -13.03 20.53
N THR A 255 6.71 -13.18 20.02
CA THR A 255 6.43 -13.67 18.66
C THR A 255 6.55 -12.58 17.60
N GLY A 256 6.67 -12.99 16.33
CA GLY A 256 6.67 -12.05 15.19
C GLY A 256 5.43 -11.14 15.14
N LYS A 257 4.24 -11.69 15.44
CA LYS A 257 2.98 -10.92 15.51
C LYS A 257 3.02 -9.85 16.61
N GLN A 258 3.56 -10.17 17.78
CA GLN A 258 3.70 -9.22 18.88
C GLN A 258 4.70 -8.11 18.54
N ILE A 259 5.84 -8.44 17.94
CA ILE A 259 6.83 -7.43 17.48
C ILE A 259 6.23 -6.52 16.41
N TRP A 260 5.49 -7.08 15.47
CA TRP A 260 4.78 -6.32 14.44
C TRP A 260 3.77 -5.33 15.04
N PHE A 261 2.88 -5.80 15.91
CA PHE A 261 1.84 -4.97 16.52
C PHE A 261 2.42 -3.90 17.45
N LEU A 262 3.35 -4.26 18.34
CA LEU A 262 4.03 -3.30 19.22
C LEU A 262 4.88 -2.31 18.41
N GLY A 263 5.56 -2.79 17.37
CA GLY A 263 6.33 -1.95 16.45
C GLY A 263 5.46 -0.88 15.80
N LEU A 264 4.27 -1.24 15.30
CA LEU A 264 3.33 -0.30 14.71
C LEU A 264 2.86 0.76 15.73
N ILE A 265 2.63 0.38 16.99
CA ILE A 265 2.27 1.33 18.06
C ILE A 265 3.44 2.27 18.36
N LEU A 266 4.65 1.74 18.55
CA LEU A 266 5.83 2.54 18.89
C LEU A 266 6.20 3.51 17.77
N PHE A 267 6.11 3.07 16.51
CA PHE A 267 6.40 3.92 15.36
C PHE A 267 5.40 5.06 15.17
N ALA A 268 4.18 4.95 15.70
CA ALA A 268 3.24 6.08 15.77
C ALA A 268 3.88 7.29 16.50
N PHE A 269 4.62 7.03 17.57
CA PHE A 269 5.31 8.06 18.36
C PHE A 269 6.60 8.53 17.70
N VAL A 270 7.33 7.66 17.02
CA VAL A 270 8.52 8.04 16.22
C VAL A 270 8.11 9.01 15.10
N CYS A 271 7.04 8.69 14.38
CA CYS A 271 6.53 9.50 13.28
C CYS A 271 5.65 10.66 13.72
N ARG A 272 5.45 10.92 15.03
CA ARG A 272 4.50 11.94 15.52
C ARG A 272 4.76 13.35 14.98
N LYS A 273 6.02 13.70 14.71
CA LYS A 273 6.42 15.04 14.21
C LYS A 273 6.27 15.20 12.70
N LYS A 274 6.07 14.12 11.94
CA LYS A 274 5.83 14.19 10.49
C LYS A 274 4.42 14.71 10.20
N ASN A 275 4.19 15.32 9.04
CA ASN A 275 2.82 15.61 8.61
C ASN A 275 2.02 14.30 8.41
N LEU A 276 0.69 14.39 8.29
CA LEU A 276 -0.15 13.19 8.22
C LEU A 276 0.11 12.37 6.95
N LEU A 277 0.42 13.02 5.85
CA LEU A 277 0.68 12.35 4.57
C LEU A 277 1.98 11.53 4.63
N ASP A 278 3.08 12.14 5.06
CA ASP A 278 4.36 11.47 5.30
C ASP A 278 4.19 10.33 6.32
N SER A 279 3.34 10.51 7.33
CA SER A 279 3.06 9.49 8.33
C SER A 279 2.32 8.28 7.75
N LEU A 280 1.39 8.50 6.82
CA LEU A 280 0.71 7.42 6.10
C LEU A 280 1.70 6.63 5.24
N LEU A 281 2.59 7.32 4.51
CA LEU A 281 3.62 6.66 3.70
C LEU A 281 4.63 5.88 4.58
N CYS A 282 5.00 6.44 5.74
CA CYS A 282 5.83 5.73 6.73
C CYS A 282 5.10 4.50 7.29
N TYR A 283 3.79 4.63 7.56
CA TYR A 283 2.98 3.53 8.05
C TYR A 283 2.95 2.38 7.03
N THR A 284 2.69 2.65 5.75
CA THR A 284 2.57 1.59 4.73
C THR A 284 3.89 0.84 4.52
N VAL A 285 5.02 1.55 4.46
CA VAL A 285 6.33 0.87 4.33
C VAL A 285 6.69 0.09 5.59
N PHE A 286 6.42 0.61 6.78
CA PHE A 286 6.70 -0.08 8.03
C PHE A 286 5.80 -1.31 8.22
N LEU A 287 4.52 -1.20 7.90
CA LEU A 287 3.57 -2.30 7.86
C LEU A 287 4.10 -3.43 6.96
N PHE A 288 4.54 -3.10 5.74
CA PHE A 288 5.07 -4.08 4.79
C PHE A 288 6.33 -4.76 5.32
N ILE A 289 7.31 -3.99 5.80
CA ILE A 289 8.59 -4.51 6.34
C ILE A 289 8.32 -5.50 7.48
N THR A 290 7.48 -5.11 8.44
CA THR A 290 7.35 -5.83 9.72
C THR A 290 6.22 -6.85 9.72
N SER A 291 5.43 -6.96 8.64
CA SER A 291 4.32 -7.89 8.56
C SER A 291 4.79 -9.35 8.78
N PRO A 292 4.09 -10.13 9.61
CA PRO A 292 4.39 -11.55 9.80
C PRO A 292 4.12 -12.40 8.55
N SER A 293 3.32 -11.88 7.62
CA SER A 293 2.99 -12.52 6.34
C SER A 293 3.23 -11.55 5.19
N VAL A 294 4.14 -11.89 4.29
CA VAL A 294 4.49 -11.09 3.11
C VAL A 294 4.38 -11.95 1.86
N ALA A 295 3.65 -11.46 0.86
CA ALA A 295 3.53 -12.03 -0.47
C ALA A 295 4.07 -11.06 -1.54
N ASN A 296 4.37 -11.57 -2.73
CA ASN A 296 4.84 -10.81 -3.90
C ASN A 296 3.92 -9.62 -4.22
N GLN A 297 2.62 -9.81 -4.07
CA GLN A 297 1.62 -8.82 -4.42
C GLN A 297 1.60 -7.59 -3.49
N TYR A 298 2.19 -7.69 -2.30
CA TYR A 298 2.27 -6.59 -1.32
C TYR A 298 3.42 -5.61 -1.58
N LEU A 299 4.31 -5.90 -2.54
CA LEU A 299 5.45 -5.04 -2.87
C LEU A 299 5.02 -3.61 -3.28
N ALA A 300 3.83 -3.47 -3.88
CA ALA A 300 3.30 -2.17 -4.28
C ALA A 300 3.01 -1.23 -3.10
N ILE A 301 2.77 -1.77 -1.89
CA ILE A 301 2.41 -0.99 -0.68
C ILE A 301 3.53 0.00 -0.29
N ALA A 302 4.79 -0.38 -0.51
CA ALA A 302 5.95 0.44 -0.17
C ALA A 302 6.32 1.47 -1.27
N VAL A 303 5.83 1.30 -2.51
CA VAL A 303 6.29 2.07 -3.67
C VAL A 303 6.07 3.59 -3.53
N PRO A 304 4.94 4.09 -3.00
CA PRO A 304 4.77 5.53 -2.77
C PRO A 304 5.87 6.13 -1.86
N PHE A 305 6.28 5.39 -0.83
CA PHE A 305 7.34 5.83 0.08
C PHE A 305 8.72 5.77 -0.59
N THR A 306 9.03 4.69 -1.32
CA THR A 306 10.32 4.57 -2.01
C THR A 306 10.48 5.61 -3.11
N ALA A 307 9.40 5.96 -3.82
CA ALA A 307 9.39 7.01 -4.83
C ALA A 307 9.64 8.40 -4.22
N LEU A 308 9.09 8.68 -3.02
CA LEU A 308 9.36 9.92 -2.30
C LEU A 308 10.84 10.05 -1.93
N HIS A 309 11.45 8.95 -1.50
CA HIS A 309 12.84 8.91 -1.05
C HIS A 309 13.82 8.38 -2.12
N TYR A 310 13.54 8.64 -3.40
CA TYR A 310 14.27 8.09 -4.56
C TYR A 310 15.79 8.29 -4.57
N LYS A 311 16.32 9.24 -3.79
CA LYS A 311 17.76 9.47 -3.66
C LYS A 311 18.47 8.40 -2.83
N ASN A 312 17.71 7.63 -2.05
CA ASN A 312 18.24 6.55 -1.24
C ASN A 312 18.46 5.31 -2.10
N ILE A 313 19.72 4.87 -2.20
CA ILE A 313 20.12 3.77 -3.09
C ILE A 313 19.43 2.44 -2.73
N CYS A 314 19.08 2.22 -1.46
CA CYS A 314 18.36 1.02 -1.06
C CYS A 314 16.98 0.93 -1.72
N PHE A 315 16.31 2.06 -1.93
CA PHE A 315 14.99 2.13 -2.56
C PHE A 315 15.03 1.96 -4.08
N PHE A 316 16.13 2.39 -4.71
CA PHE A 316 16.41 2.06 -6.10
C PHE A 316 16.56 0.55 -6.26
N PHE A 317 17.41 -0.10 -5.45
CA PHE A 317 17.59 -1.55 -5.51
C PHE A 317 16.35 -2.34 -5.11
N TYR A 318 15.53 -1.85 -4.18
CA TYR A 318 14.22 -2.42 -3.89
C TYR A 318 13.35 -2.49 -5.15
N THR A 319 13.26 -1.37 -5.88
CA THR A 319 12.47 -1.32 -7.12
C THR A 319 13.05 -2.26 -8.18
N LEU A 320 14.37 -2.24 -8.38
CA LEU A 320 15.03 -3.06 -9.38
C LEU A 320 14.83 -4.56 -9.11
N ILE A 321 15.14 -5.01 -7.89
CA ILE A 321 15.05 -6.42 -7.49
C ILE A 321 13.59 -6.87 -7.46
N GLY A 322 12.67 -6.05 -6.94
CA GLY A 322 11.24 -6.38 -6.92
C GLY A 322 10.65 -6.47 -8.33
N SER A 323 11.09 -5.61 -9.25
CA SER A 323 10.71 -5.69 -10.66
C SER A 323 11.21 -6.99 -11.30
N CYS A 324 12.48 -7.34 -11.11
CA CYS A 324 13.03 -8.60 -11.60
C CYS A 324 12.29 -9.80 -11.02
N PHE A 325 12.03 -9.80 -9.72
CA PHE A 325 11.29 -10.85 -9.03
C PHE A 325 9.89 -11.03 -9.64
N LEU A 326 9.10 -9.97 -9.80
CA LEU A 326 7.75 -10.07 -10.37
C LEU A 326 7.72 -10.46 -11.85
N ILE A 327 8.80 -10.22 -12.60
CA ILE A 327 8.92 -10.65 -14.00
C ILE A 327 9.12 -12.17 -14.08
N ILE A 328 9.99 -12.73 -13.22
CA ILE A 328 10.37 -14.16 -13.25
C ILE A 328 9.48 -15.06 -12.41
N ASP A 329 8.80 -14.50 -11.40
CA ASP A 329 8.04 -15.26 -10.41
C ASP A 329 6.94 -16.12 -11.08
N PRO A 330 6.77 -17.39 -10.68
CA PRO A 330 5.71 -18.26 -11.17
C PRO A 330 4.29 -17.86 -10.75
N VAL A 331 4.11 -16.75 -10.03
CA VAL A 331 2.79 -16.16 -9.78
C VAL A 331 2.78 -14.70 -10.28
N GLY A 332 3.88 -14.25 -10.89
CA GLY A 332 4.08 -12.96 -11.54
C GLY A 332 3.88 -13.04 -13.05
N LEU A 333 4.65 -12.31 -13.86
CA LEU A 333 4.43 -12.30 -15.32
C LEU A 333 4.95 -13.55 -16.06
N HIS A 334 5.70 -14.43 -15.38
CA HIS A 334 6.32 -15.64 -15.95
C HIS A 334 7.19 -15.40 -17.19
N TYR A 335 7.66 -14.17 -17.40
CA TYR A 335 8.65 -13.91 -18.44
C TYR A 335 9.93 -14.61 -18.00
N PHE A 336 10.39 -15.55 -18.82
CA PHE A 336 11.66 -16.27 -18.68
C PHE A 336 11.70 -17.48 -17.75
N ALA A 337 10.62 -17.94 -17.10
CA ALA A 337 10.66 -19.09 -16.16
C ALA A 337 11.52 -20.28 -16.67
N ASP A 338 11.45 -20.58 -17.97
CA ASP A 338 12.20 -21.67 -18.61
C ASP A 338 13.62 -21.30 -19.08
N TRP A 339 13.89 -20.01 -19.31
CA TRP A 339 15.17 -19.45 -19.83
C TRP A 339 15.98 -18.68 -18.78
N VAL A 340 15.51 -18.69 -17.53
CA VAL A 340 16.14 -17.99 -16.42
C VAL A 340 17.57 -18.49 -16.24
N LEU A 341 18.56 -17.61 -16.48
CA LEU A 341 19.97 -17.85 -16.14
C LEU A 341 20.05 -18.43 -14.72
N PRO A 342 20.89 -19.44 -14.43
CA PRO A 342 20.95 -20.10 -13.12
C PRO A 342 21.01 -19.15 -11.92
N PHE A 343 21.59 -17.95 -12.12
CA PHE A 343 21.68 -16.86 -11.15
C PHE A 343 20.33 -16.38 -10.57
N PHE A 344 19.23 -16.56 -11.29
CA PHE A 344 17.89 -16.10 -10.89
C PHE A 344 17.01 -17.25 -10.37
N LYS A 345 17.54 -18.48 -10.26
CA LYS A 345 16.88 -19.61 -9.57
C LYS A 345 17.04 -19.53 -8.05
N ILE A 346 16.86 -18.34 -7.51
CA ILE A 346 16.92 -18.09 -6.07
C ILE A 346 15.50 -18.31 -5.51
N PRO A 347 15.33 -18.96 -4.33
CA PRO A 347 14.02 -19.09 -3.71
C PRO A 347 13.33 -17.73 -3.53
N TRP A 348 12.02 -17.65 -3.79
CA TRP A 348 11.25 -16.40 -3.69
C TRP A 348 11.37 -15.73 -2.31
N VAL A 349 11.49 -16.53 -1.23
CA VAL A 349 11.71 -16.03 0.14
C VAL A 349 13.00 -15.22 0.25
N THR A 350 14.05 -15.59 -0.48
CA THR A 350 15.32 -14.87 -0.49
C THR A 350 15.19 -13.52 -1.20
N TYR A 351 14.42 -13.43 -2.30
CA TYR A 351 14.10 -12.15 -2.92
C TYR A 351 13.40 -11.22 -1.92
N LEU A 352 12.38 -11.72 -1.22
CA LEU A 352 11.69 -10.95 -0.19
C LEU A 352 12.61 -10.56 0.97
N ALA A 353 13.51 -11.45 1.41
CA ALA A 353 14.50 -11.16 2.45
C ALA A 353 15.44 -10.02 2.07
N ILE A 354 15.96 -10.02 0.84
CA ILE A 354 16.81 -8.95 0.32
C ILE A 354 16.01 -7.64 0.28
N MET A 355 14.80 -7.65 -0.28
CA MET A 355 13.96 -6.46 -0.38
C MET A 355 13.58 -5.88 0.99
N ILE A 356 13.19 -6.72 1.96
CA ILE A 356 12.89 -6.29 3.33
C ILE A 356 14.14 -5.72 4.01
N SER A 357 15.32 -6.30 3.76
CA SER A 357 16.58 -5.78 4.28
C SER A 357 16.91 -4.40 3.72
N LEU A 358 16.79 -4.22 2.40
CA LEU A 358 16.97 -2.93 1.73
C LEU A 358 16.01 -1.88 2.27
N LEU A 359 14.72 -2.22 2.42
CA LEU A 359 13.74 -1.30 2.99
C LEU A 359 14.05 -0.96 4.45
N THR A 360 14.43 -1.95 5.26
CA THR A 360 14.77 -1.73 6.69
C THR A 360 15.95 -0.78 6.83
N ILE A 361 17.02 -1.00 6.07
CA ILE A 361 18.22 -0.13 6.06
C ILE A 361 17.85 1.27 5.56
N GLY A 362 17.14 1.35 4.42
CA GLY A 362 16.74 2.63 3.83
C GLY A 362 15.84 3.45 4.76
N VAL A 363 14.79 2.85 5.32
CA VAL A 363 13.87 3.52 6.26
C VAL A 363 14.61 3.96 7.53
N SER A 364 15.49 3.10 8.07
CA SER A 364 16.30 3.46 9.25
C SER A 364 17.19 4.67 8.96
N TRP A 365 17.81 4.72 7.78
CA TRP A 365 18.60 5.87 7.36
C TRP A 365 17.75 7.14 7.23
N GLU A 366 16.60 7.08 6.55
CA GLU A 366 15.74 8.25 6.37
C GLU A 366 15.18 8.79 7.70
N LEU A 367 14.87 7.92 8.66
CA LEU A 367 14.31 8.31 9.95
C LEU A 367 15.38 8.77 10.95
N PHE A 368 16.58 8.18 10.92
CA PHE A 368 17.57 8.34 11.99
C PHE A 368 18.93 8.89 11.53
N SER A 369 19.13 9.21 10.24
CA SER A 369 20.40 9.77 9.72
C SER A 369 20.89 10.99 10.49
N SER A 370 20.01 11.91 10.87
CA SER A 370 20.41 13.09 11.66
C SER A 370 20.96 12.73 13.05
N TYR A 371 20.47 11.64 13.66
CA TYR A 371 21.00 11.13 14.92
C TYR A 371 22.33 10.43 14.71
N PHE A 372 22.46 9.61 13.67
CA PHE A 372 23.73 8.98 13.31
C PHE A 372 24.83 10.01 13.01
N GLN A 373 24.50 11.10 12.31
CA GLN A 373 25.44 12.18 12.04
C GLN A 373 25.89 12.91 13.31
N LYS A 374 24.99 13.10 14.29
CA LYS A 374 25.34 13.69 15.59
C LYS A 374 26.25 12.77 16.40
N ILE A 375 25.95 11.47 16.45
CA ILE A 375 26.77 10.47 17.14
C ILE A 375 28.16 10.39 16.49
N ALA A 376 28.23 10.32 15.16
CA ALA A 376 29.50 10.27 14.44
C ALA A 376 30.36 11.53 14.65
N ARG A 377 29.73 12.71 14.71
CA ARG A 377 30.42 13.96 15.03
C ARG A 377 30.98 13.94 16.45
N TYR A 378 30.17 13.53 17.42
CA TYR A 378 30.58 13.40 18.82
C TYR A 378 31.77 12.43 18.97
N ILE A 379 31.71 11.25 18.35
CA ILE A 379 32.81 10.27 18.37
C ILE A 379 34.08 10.86 17.76
N ARG A 380 33.97 11.59 16.64
CA ARG A 380 35.12 12.24 16.00
C ARG A 380 35.75 13.32 16.89
N GLU A 381 34.92 14.12 17.56
CA GLU A 381 35.38 15.14 18.51
C GLU A 381 36.12 14.50 19.70
N GLU A 382 35.56 13.42 20.28
CA GLU A 382 36.18 12.68 21.39
C GLU A 382 37.51 12.02 20.99
N LEU A 383 37.58 11.39 19.80
CA LEU A 383 38.81 10.80 19.28
C LEU A 383 39.90 11.86 19.05
N ASN A 384 39.52 13.05 18.57
CA ASN A 384 40.48 14.14 18.40
C ASN A 384 41.04 14.65 19.74
N ILE A 385 40.23 14.65 20.81
CA ILE A 385 40.67 15.03 22.16
C ILE A 385 41.65 13.99 22.72
N GLN A 386 41.46 12.70 22.44
CA GLN A 386 42.36 11.64 22.94
C GLN A 386 43.69 11.54 22.19
N ILE A 387 43.77 12.09 20.96
CA ILE A 387 44.98 12.08 20.12
C ILE A 387 45.81 13.36 20.32
N ALA A 388 45.20 14.45 20.81
CA ALA A 388 45.86 15.71 21.15
C ALA A 388 46.46 15.66 22.56
#